data_AF-L8JPU3-F1
#
_entry.id   AF-L8JPU3-F1
#
_cell.length_a   1.000
_cell.length_b   1.000
_cell.length_c   1.000
_cell.angle_alpha   90.00
_cell.angle_beta   90.00
_cell.angle_gamma   90.00
#
_symmetry.space_group_name_H-M   'P 1'
#
loop_
_entity.id
_entity.type
_entity.pdbx_description
1 polymer ?
#
loop_
_entity_poly.entity_id
_entity_poly.type
_entity_poly.pdbx_seq_one_letter_code
_entity_poly.pdbx_strand_id
1 'polypeptide(L)'
;MTVRDYPVAIIGAGPVGMAAAAHLKERNIPFIIFESGGSVGANLLDWGHVRVFSPWKYNINKAAEKLLQEMNWQKPDEDKLPTGREIVEDYLLPLSFHPQIKPFLRLSSKVVAITRKRIDKMRTSGRENQPFIIQVNEKEKRYTYEASAVIDASGTWKNPNPLGAGGVFAEGELEHADRIRYRIPDILGKDKKRYANKHVAVVGSGHSAINTLLDLATLREEYPETRMTWILRAENLSAVYGGKEDDALEARGALGIRIEKLVNSGHLEIYTPFLIQKISAKSERLSIEGYTDDKLLQIFGVDEIIANTGARPDLSMLREVRVQVDVALESVPELAELIDPNIHSCGTVRPHGELELRQPESNFYVVGAKSYGRAPTFLMATGYEQVRSIAAWLDGDAEAAKRVELELPETGVCSTDAATGVACCGPAVVANEEENNNAGACCSPSKNDNLNMKAMEKIEKNVLETSAAEGCCGGAPTDNEEACCKLDEEKKAEGEAGCGCNSVPEKEREAKVASCC
;
A
#
# COMPACT_ATOMS: atom_id res chain seq x y z
N MET A 1 20.54 -29.46 -4.36
CA MET A 1 20.14 -28.05 -4.48
C MET A 1 21.05 -27.20 -3.63
N THR A 2 21.75 -26.24 -4.24
CA THR A 2 22.45 -25.18 -3.50
C THR A 2 21.43 -24.18 -2.96
N VAL A 3 21.80 -23.35 -1.97
CA VAL A 3 20.87 -22.30 -1.46
C VAL A 3 20.35 -21.40 -2.58
N ARG A 4 21.16 -21.17 -3.63
CA ARG A 4 20.79 -20.33 -4.79
C ARG A 4 19.71 -20.94 -5.68
N ASP A 5 19.36 -22.21 -5.51
CA ASP A 5 18.35 -22.88 -6.34
C ASP A 5 16.92 -22.60 -5.85
N TYR A 6 16.75 -21.96 -4.68
CA TYR A 6 15.45 -21.59 -4.12
C TYR A 6 15.07 -20.14 -4.47
N PRO A 7 13.77 -19.84 -4.60
CA PRO A 7 13.33 -18.47 -4.88
C PRO A 7 13.60 -17.53 -3.71
N VAL A 8 13.62 -16.23 -4.00
CA VAL A 8 13.54 -15.17 -3.00
C VAL A 8 12.09 -15.02 -2.55
N ALA A 9 11.83 -15.04 -1.25
CA ALA A 9 10.48 -14.80 -0.74
C ALA A 9 10.28 -13.33 -0.41
N ILE A 10 9.19 -12.74 -0.92
CA ILE A 10 8.75 -11.38 -0.63
C ILE A 10 7.53 -11.47 0.28
N ILE A 11 7.60 -10.85 1.46
CA ILE A 11 6.49 -10.83 2.41
C ILE A 11 5.75 -9.49 2.29
N GLY A 12 4.54 -9.52 1.74
CA GLY A 12 3.71 -8.35 1.47
C GLY A 12 3.71 -7.94 -0.01
N ALA A 13 2.53 -7.73 -0.59
CA ALA A 13 2.33 -7.25 -1.95
C ALA A 13 1.84 -5.79 -1.98
N GLY A 14 2.43 -4.95 -1.12
CA GLY A 14 2.31 -3.49 -1.21
C GLY A 14 3.26 -2.91 -2.29
N PRO A 15 3.34 -1.58 -2.41
CA PRO A 15 4.19 -0.92 -3.41
C PRO A 15 5.63 -1.45 -3.43
N VAL A 16 6.27 -1.50 -2.25
CA VAL A 16 7.67 -1.93 -2.10
C VAL A 16 7.86 -3.41 -2.45
N GLY A 17 6.94 -4.28 -2.03
CA GLY A 17 7.02 -5.71 -2.33
C GLY A 17 6.81 -6.02 -3.82
N MET A 18 5.89 -5.32 -4.47
CA MET A 18 5.67 -5.45 -5.92
C MET A 18 6.85 -4.89 -6.72
N ALA A 19 7.47 -3.80 -6.28
CA ALA A 19 8.71 -3.29 -6.86
C ALA A 19 9.87 -4.28 -6.69
N ALA A 20 9.98 -4.96 -5.54
CA ALA A 20 10.99 -6.00 -5.34
C ALA A 20 10.81 -7.14 -6.36
N ALA A 21 9.57 -7.59 -6.60
CA ALA A 21 9.28 -8.61 -7.60
C ALA A 21 9.68 -8.16 -9.02
N ALA A 22 9.41 -6.91 -9.39
CA ALA A 22 9.80 -6.36 -10.67
C ALA A 22 11.33 -6.34 -10.87
N HIS A 23 12.09 -5.88 -9.87
CA HIS A 23 13.57 -5.87 -9.94
C HIS A 23 14.18 -7.27 -9.96
N LEU A 24 13.65 -8.21 -9.15
CA LEU A 24 14.09 -9.60 -9.20
C LEU A 24 13.79 -10.23 -10.56
N LYS A 25 12.66 -9.85 -11.18
CA LYS A 25 12.30 -10.32 -12.51
C LYS A 25 13.25 -9.79 -13.60
N GLU A 26 13.58 -8.50 -13.58
CA GLU A 26 14.57 -7.90 -14.50
C GLU A 26 15.91 -8.62 -14.44
N ARG A 27 16.30 -9.09 -13.24
CA ARG A 27 17.55 -9.82 -12.99
C ARG A 27 17.43 -11.33 -13.13
N ASN A 28 16.28 -11.86 -13.57
CA ASN A 28 16.03 -13.29 -13.72
C ASN A 28 16.22 -14.12 -12.44
N ILE A 29 15.99 -13.51 -11.27
CA ILE A 29 16.03 -14.20 -9.98
C ILE A 29 14.63 -14.75 -9.68
N PRO A 30 14.47 -16.08 -9.45
CA PRO A 30 13.18 -16.65 -9.08
C PRO A 30 12.66 -16.06 -7.76
N PHE A 31 11.36 -15.78 -7.68
CA PHE A 31 10.75 -15.23 -6.47
C PHE A 31 9.36 -15.82 -6.19
N ILE A 32 8.87 -15.59 -4.98
CA ILE A 32 7.49 -15.87 -4.56
C ILE A 32 7.02 -14.76 -3.64
N ILE A 33 5.79 -14.28 -3.83
CA ILE A 33 5.20 -13.18 -3.06
C ILE A 33 4.07 -13.73 -2.20
N PHE A 34 4.09 -13.44 -0.90
CA PHE A 34 3.02 -13.80 0.03
C PHE A 34 2.30 -12.53 0.51
N GLU A 35 1.02 -12.39 0.13
CA GLU A 35 0.15 -11.33 0.61
C GLU A 35 -0.95 -11.91 1.49
N SER A 36 -1.04 -11.39 2.70
CA SER A 36 -2.07 -11.76 3.68
C SER A 36 -3.51 -11.37 3.27
N GLY A 37 -3.68 -10.31 2.49
CA GLY A 37 -4.96 -9.81 2.00
C GLY A 37 -5.44 -10.51 0.71
N GLY A 38 -6.71 -10.29 0.35
CA GLY A 38 -7.31 -10.82 -0.89
C GLY A 38 -6.94 -10.06 -2.17
N SER A 39 -6.12 -9.02 -2.07
CA SER A 39 -5.64 -8.20 -3.19
C SER A 39 -4.25 -7.69 -2.88
N VAL A 40 -3.48 -7.38 -3.92
CA VAL A 40 -2.29 -6.52 -3.79
C VAL A 40 -2.69 -5.16 -3.22
N GLY A 41 -1.78 -4.52 -2.50
CA GLY A 41 -2.02 -3.23 -1.87
C GLY A 41 -3.16 -3.24 -0.84
N ALA A 42 -3.47 -4.38 -0.22
CA ALA A 42 -4.60 -4.50 0.72
C ALA A 42 -4.61 -3.42 1.83
N ASN A 43 -3.44 -3.04 2.33
CA ASN A 43 -3.34 -1.96 3.31
C ASN A 43 -3.71 -0.60 2.72
N LEU A 44 -3.36 -0.30 1.46
CA LEU A 44 -3.74 0.95 0.78
C LEU A 44 -5.26 1.03 0.58
N LEU A 45 -5.90 -0.10 0.26
CA LEU A 45 -7.37 -0.16 0.11
C LEU A 45 -8.12 0.16 1.42
N ASP A 46 -7.52 -0.14 2.59
CA ASP A 46 -8.12 0.21 3.88
C ASP A 46 -8.31 1.73 4.05
N TRP A 47 -7.41 2.53 3.46
CA TRP A 47 -7.45 3.99 3.43
C TRP A 47 -7.58 4.52 1.99
N GLY A 48 -8.21 3.76 1.10
CA GLY A 48 -8.17 4.05 -0.34
C GLY A 48 -8.73 5.40 -0.76
N HIS A 49 -9.54 6.06 0.08
CA HIS A 49 -10.06 7.41 -0.14
C HIS A 49 -9.03 8.52 0.13
N VAL A 50 -7.96 8.22 0.84
CA VAL A 50 -6.93 9.20 1.20
C VAL A 50 -6.01 9.44 0.01
N ARG A 51 -5.87 10.71 -0.38
CA ARG A 51 -4.88 11.20 -1.36
C ARG A 51 -3.48 11.18 -0.75
N VAL A 52 -2.43 10.76 -1.46
CA VAL A 52 -1.05 10.88 -0.95
C VAL A 52 -0.46 12.25 -1.33
N PHE A 53 0.60 12.66 -0.62
CA PHE A 53 1.28 13.94 -0.85
C PHE A 53 2.32 13.91 -1.97
N SER A 54 2.65 12.73 -2.49
CA SER A 54 3.62 12.53 -3.57
C SER A 54 2.91 12.32 -4.91
N PRO A 55 3.35 12.96 -6.00
CA PRO A 55 2.79 12.73 -7.32
C PRO A 55 3.19 11.37 -7.90
N TRP A 56 2.47 10.93 -8.94
CA TRP A 56 2.64 9.62 -9.57
C TRP A 56 4.08 9.29 -9.95
N LYS A 57 4.87 10.26 -10.43
CA LYS A 57 6.30 10.05 -10.77
C LYS A 57 7.17 9.47 -9.65
N TYR A 58 6.78 9.65 -8.39
CA TYR A 58 7.48 9.08 -7.23
C TYR A 58 6.79 7.86 -6.65
N ASN A 59 5.56 7.57 -7.08
CA ASN A 59 4.76 6.46 -6.60
C ASN A 59 4.81 5.25 -7.53
N ILE A 60 5.40 5.37 -8.72
CA ILE A 60 5.60 4.27 -9.67
C ILE A 60 7.09 3.90 -9.73
N ASN A 61 7.39 2.63 -9.52
CA ASN A 61 8.75 2.12 -9.65
C ASN A 61 9.14 1.93 -11.12
N LYS A 62 10.37 2.31 -11.51
CA LYS A 62 10.88 2.23 -12.88
C LYS A 62 10.90 0.80 -13.47
N ALA A 63 11.25 -0.22 -12.68
CA ALA A 63 11.26 -1.62 -13.15
C ALA A 63 9.83 -2.15 -13.35
N ALA A 64 8.92 -1.81 -12.43
CA ALA A 64 7.52 -2.12 -12.57
C ALA A 64 6.86 -1.41 -13.77
N GLU A 65 7.22 -0.16 -14.02
CA GLU A 65 6.75 0.61 -15.18
C GLU A 65 7.10 -0.09 -16.50
N LYS A 66 8.35 -0.56 -16.65
CA LYS A 66 8.76 -1.28 -17.86
C LYS A 66 7.94 -2.54 -18.10
N LEU A 67 7.67 -3.34 -17.06
CA LEU A 67 6.79 -4.51 -17.17
C LEU A 67 5.37 -4.12 -17.57
N LEU A 68 4.85 -3.02 -17.03
CA LEU A 68 3.50 -2.53 -17.37
C LEU A 68 3.41 -2.04 -18.81
N GLN A 69 4.46 -1.43 -19.35
CA GLN A 69 4.51 -1.01 -20.76
C GLN A 69 4.35 -2.19 -21.73
N GLU A 70 4.67 -3.42 -21.32
CA GLU A 70 4.42 -4.65 -22.10
C GLU A 70 2.92 -5.03 -22.19
N MET A 71 2.05 -4.44 -21.35
CA MET A 71 0.64 -4.82 -21.20
C MET A 71 -0.37 -3.78 -21.73
N ASN A 72 0.03 -2.88 -22.64
CA ASN A 72 -0.81 -1.74 -23.08
C ASN A 72 -1.35 -0.89 -21.91
N TRP A 73 -0.63 -0.86 -20.80
CA TRP A 73 -1.00 -0.09 -19.62
C TRP A 73 -0.93 1.42 -19.89
N GLN A 74 -1.96 2.14 -19.47
CA GLN A 74 -2.01 3.60 -19.59
C GLN A 74 -1.35 4.22 -18.36
N LYS A 75 -0.22 4.89 -18.58
CA LYS A 75 0.50 5.59 -17.52
C LYS A 75 -0.34 6.76 -17.01
N PRO A 76 -0.59 6.86 -15.68
CA PRO A 76 -1.22 8.03 -15.09
C PRO A 76 -0.38 9.30 -15.30
N ASP A 77 -1.04 10.46 -15.25
CA ASP A 77 -0.38 11.77 -15.28
C ASP A 77 0.62 11.90 -14.13
N GLU A 78 1.89 12.12 -14.48
CA GLU A 78 3.04 12.07 -13.59
C GLU A 78 2.98 13.07 -12.44
N ASP A 79 2.33 14.22 -12.63
CA ASP A 79 2.26 15.32 -11.68
C ASP A 79 1.00 15.28 -10.80
N LYS A 80 0.04 14.40 -11.09
CA LYS A 80 -1.16 14.24 -10.27
C LYS A 80 -0.84 13.46 -8.98
N LEU A 81 -1.51 13.88 -7.90
CA LEU A 81 -1.47 13.22 -6.60
C LEU A 81 -2.54 12.12 -6.53
N PRO A 82 -2.19 10.82 -6.48
CA PRO A 82 -3.18 9.76 -6.44
C PRO A 82 -3.75 9.54 -5.04
N THR A 83 -4.89 8.87 -4.98
CA THR A 83 -5.45 8.23 -3.80
C THR A 83 -4.86 6.85 -3.57
N GLY A 84 -4.96 6.34 -2.34
CA GLY A 84 -4.57 4.96 -2.03
C GLY A 84 -5.27 3.94 -2.93
N ARG A 85 -6.53 4.20 -3.31
CA ARG A 85 -7.27 3.36 -4.26
C ARG A 85 -6.70 3.44 -5.67
N GLU A 86 -6.43 4.65 -6.19
CA GLU A 86 -5.85 4.83 -7.52
C GLU A 86 -4.47 4.15 -7.62
N ILE A 87 -3.61 4.23 -6.59
CA ILE A 87 -2.33 3.49 -6.56
C ILE A 87 -2.56 1.97 -6.73
N VAL A 88 -3.61 1.43 -6.15
CA VAL A 88 -3.91 0.00 -6.28
C VAL A 88 -4.50 -0.31 -7.65
N GLU A 89 -5.56 0.40 -8.04
CA GLU A 89 -6.34 0.11 -9.25
C GLU A 89 -5.58 0.42 -10.54
N ASP A 90 -4.84 1.52 -10.58
CA ASP A 90 -4.17 2.00 -11.79
C ASP A 90 -2.70 1.55 -11.87
N TYR A 91 -2.11 0.99 -10.81
CA TYR A 91 -0.70 0.58 -10.80
C TYR A 91 -0.47 -0.84 -10.28
N LEU A 92 -0.72 -1.12 -9.00
CA LEU A 92 -0.34 -2.40 -8.38
C LEU A 92 -1.15 -3.59 -8.94
N LEU A 93 -2.45 -3.38 -9.15
CA LEU A 93 -3.35 -4.42 -9.62
C LEU A 93 -3.03 -4.82 -11.07
N PRO A 94 -2.86 -3.90 -12.05
CA PRO A 94 -2.35 -4.23 -13.38
C PRO A 94 -1.03 -5.02 -13.33
N LEU A 95 -0.07 -4.57 -12.52
CA LEU A 95 1.24 -5.24 -12.39
C LEU A 95 1.11 -6.67 -11.85
N SER A 96 0.16 -6.89 -10.93
CA SER A 96 -0.11 -8.22 -10.37
C SER A 96 -0.62 -9.24 -11.40
N PHE A 97 -1.20 -8.76 -12.50
CA PHE A 97 -1.68 -9.60 -13.60
C PHE A 97 -0.62 -9.87 -14.67
N HIS A 98 0.53 -9.20 -14.60
CA HIS A 98 1.62 -9.44 -15.54
C HIS A 98 1.99 -10.94 -15.58
N PRO A 99 2.10 -11.57 -16.77
CA PRO A 99 2.34 -13.02 -16.87
C PRO A 99 3.59 -13.50 -16.13
N GLN A 100 4.57 -12.62 -15.95
CA GLN A 100 5.81 -12.91 -15.23
C GLN A 100 5.73 -12.72 -13.71
N ILE A 101 4.66 -12.10 -13.18
CA ILE A 101 4.44 -11.87 -11.74
C ILE A 101 3.31 -12.76 -11.21
N LYS A 102 2.17 -12.80 -11.92
CA LYS A 102 0.93 -13.48 -11.51
C LYS A 102 1.14 -14.92 -11.00
N PRO A 103 1.96 -15.79 -11.65
CA PRO A 103 2.14 -17.18 -11.21
C PRO A 103 2.82 -17.32 -9.84
N PHE A 104 3.53 -16.28 -9.39
CA PHE A 104 4.33 -16.29 -8.16
C PHE A 104 3.67 -15.50 -7.02
N LEU A 105 2.52 -14.88 -7.27
CA LEU A 105 1.76 -14.12 -6.28
C LEU A 105 0.76 -15.02 -5.55
N ARG A 106 0.91 -15.12 -4.23
CA ARG A 106 0.02 -15.85 -3.33
C ARG A 106 -0.77 -14.86 -2.48
N LEU A 107 -2.04 -14.63 -2.86
CA LEU A 107 -2.98 -13.83 -2.07
C LEU A 107 -3.58 -14.66 -0.93
N SER A 108 -4.19 -14.00 0.07
CA SER A 108 -4.78 -14.64 1.25
C SER A 108 -3.83 -15.62 1.96
N SER A 109 -2.55 -15.29 1.96
CA SER A 109 -1.43 -16.13 2.37
C SER A 109 -0.62 -15.42 3.46
N LYS A 110 -0.97 -15.67 4.72
CA LYS A 110 -0.33 -15.02 5.87
C LYS A 110 0.89 -15.80 6.31
N VAL A 111 2.07 -15.21 6.20
CA VAL A 111 3.30 -15.75 6.82
C VAL A 111 3.18 -15.66 8.34
N VAL A 112 3.45 -16.78 9.02
CA VAL A 112 3.33 -16.90 10.49
C VAL A 112 4.65 -17.21 11.17
N ALA A 113 5.63 -17.78 10.46
CA ALA A 113 6.97 -18.02 10.99
C ALA A 113 7.99 -18.12 9.86
N ILE A 114 9.19 -17.59 10.12
CA ILE A 114 10.37 -17.73 9.26
C ILE A 114 11.49 -18.31 10.11
N THR A 115 12.15 -19.35 9.62
CA THR A 115 13.28 -20.01 10.29
C THR A 115 14.37 -20.37 9.28
N ARG A 116 15.52 -20.87 9.76
CA ARG A 116 16.46 -21.61 8.91
C ARG A 116 16.09 -23.09 8.88
N LYS A 117 16.31 -23.74 7.73
CA LYS A 117 16.01 -25.17 7.57
C LYS A 117 16.83 -26.00 8.56
N ARG A 118 16.11 -26.70 9.46
CA ARG A 118 16.67 -27.62 10.48
C ARG A 118 17.67 -26.98 11.45
N ILE A 119 17.65 -25.66 11.59
CA ILE A 119 18.57 -24.91 12.45
C ILE A 119 17.77 -23.86 13.23
N ASP A 120 17.79 -23.96 14.55
CA ASP A 120 17.24 -22.94 15.46
C ASP A 120 18.12 -21.67 15.50
N LYS A 121 17.63 -20.59 16.11
CA LYS A 121 18.34 -19.30 16.17
C LYS A 121 19.73 -19.36 16.82
N MET A 122 19.98 -20.27 17.77
CA MET A 122 21.21 -20.30 18.56
C MET A 122 22.39 -20.88 17.78
N ARG A 123 22.16 -21.87 16.91
CA ARG A 123 23.22 -22.52 16.16
C ARG A 123 23.76 -21.65 15.02
N THR A 124 25.09 -21.41 15.03
CA THR A 124 25.79 -20.61 14.02
C THR A 124 26.42 -21.45 12.90
N SER A 125 27.03 -22.59 13.22
CA SER A 125 27.76 -23.39 12.23
C SER A 125 26.85 -23.85 11.07
N GLY A 126 27.20 -23.40 9.86
CA GLY A 126 26.52 -23.75 8.60
C GLY A 126 25.15 -23.11 8.40
N ARG A 127 24.79 -22.10 9.21
CA ARG A 127 23.49 -21.43 9.18
C ARG A 127 23.24 -20.70 7.87
N GLU A 128 24.24 -19.98 7.40
CA GLU A 128 24.26 -19.20 6.15
C GLU A 128 24.06 -20.09 4.90
N ASN A 129 24.38 -21.38 5.01
CA ASN A 129 24.25 -22.37 3.94
C ASN A 129 22.91 -23.12 3.95
N GLN A 130 21.98 -22.79 4.87
CA GLN A 130 20.64 -23.37 4.87
C GLN A 130 19.62 -22.40 4.25
N PRO A 131 18.68 -22.89 3.43
CA PRO A 131 17.57 -22.06 2.99
C PRO A 131 16.68 -21.66 4.17
N PHE A 132 15.91 -20.60 3.98
CA PHE A 132 14.82 -20.24 4.87
C PHE A 132 13.67 -21.23 4.74
N ILE A 133 12.95 -21.42 5.84
CA ILE A 133 11.67 -22.10 5.91
C ILE A 133 10.61 -21.06 6.25
N ILE A 134 9.58 -20.98 5.42
CA ILE A 134 8.51 -20.00 5.56
C ILE A 134 7.22 -20.77 5.78
N GLN A 135 6.64 -20.62 6.97
CA GLN A 135 5.34 -21.18 7.29
C GLN A 135 4.25 -20.16 6.95
N VAL A 136 3.30 -20.60 6.14
CA VAL A 136 2.24 -19.75 5.59
C VAL A 136 0.90 -20.38 5.90
N ASN A 137 0.00 -19.60 6.49
CA ASN A 137 -1.40 -19.95 6.59
C ASN A 137 -2.11 -19.47 5.31
N GLU A 138 -2.61 -20.41 4.52
CA GLU A 138 -3.43 -20.14 3.35
C GLU A 138 -4.80 -20.79 3.58
N LYS A 139 -5.85 -19.96 3.66
CA LYS A 139 -7.18 -20.41 4.12
C LYS A 139 -7.04 -21.09 5.51
N GLU A 140 -7.62 -22.27 5.68
CA GLU A 140 -7.57 -23.05 6.93
C GLU A 140 -6.38 -24.04 6.99
N LYS A 141 -5.43 -23.96 6.06
CA LYS A 141 -4.29 -24.89 5.97
C LYS A 141 -2.96 -24.16 6.16
N ARG A 142 -1.99 -24.89 6.70
CA ARG A 142 -0.61 -24.42 6.83
C ARG A 142 0.28 -25.10 5.80
N TYR A 143 1.02 -24.30 5.05
CA TYR A 143 1.99 -24.72 4.06
C TYR A 143 3.40 -24.29 4.48
N THR A 144 4.40 -24.95 3.92
CA THR A 144 5.81 -24.67 4.17
C THR A 144 6.52 -24.47 2.84
N TYR A 145 7.27 -23.38 2.73
CA TYR A 145 8.04 -23.01 1.55
C TYR A 145 9.51 -22.84 1.88
N GLU A 146 10.37 -23.05 0.89
CA GLU A 146 11.82 -22.87 1.00
C GLU A 146 12.26 -21.68 0.17
N ALA A 147 13.15 -20.84 0.73
CA ALA A 147 13.63 -19.64 0.07
C ALA A 147 15.14 -19.44 0.28
N SER A 148 15.80 -18.85 -0.72
CA SER A 148 17.24 -18.53 -0.68
C SER A 148 17.53 -17.24 0.07
N ALA A 149 16.58 -16.30 0.00
CA ALA A 149 16.57 -15.00 0.65
C ALA A 149 15.14 -14.62 1.03
N VAL A 150 15.00 -13.67 1.95
CA VAL A 150 13.69 -13.11 2.34
C VAL A 150 13.77 -11.59 2.35
N ILE A 151 12.80 -10.96 1.69
CA ILE A 151 12.55 -9.52 1.71
C ILE A 151 11.24 -9.29 2.47
N ASP A 152 11.34 -8.82 3.71
CA ASP A 152 10.20 -8.51 4.56
C ASP A 152 9.69 -7.09 4.30
N ALA A 153 8.68 -7.00 3.43
CA ALA A 153 7.98 -5.77 3.06
C ALA A 153 6.58 -5.69 3.72
N SER A 154 6.39 -6.33 4.89
CA SER A 154 5.04 -6.46 5.50
C SER A 154 4.47 -5.14 6.03
N GLY A 155 5.29 -4.09 6.11
CA GLY A 155 4.93 -2.79 6.66
C GLY A 155 4.55 -2.84 8.15
N THR A 156 3.93 -1.75 8.62
CA THR A 156 3.51 -1.57 10.03
C THR A 156 1.99 -1.42 10.19
N TRP A 157 1.26 -1.16 9.10
CA TRP A 157 -0.16 -0.77 9.08
C TRP A 157 -1.12 -1.70 9.84
N LYS A 158 -0.81 -3.00 9.91
CA LYS A 158 -1.65 -4.00 10.60
C LYS A 158 -1.40 -4.11 12.10
N ASN A 159 -0.42 -3.37 12.64
CA ASN A 159 -0.08 -3.36 14.06
C ASN A 159 -0.09 -1.92 14.60
N PRO A 160 -1.27 -1.34 14.87
CA PRO A 160 -1.41 0.03 15.34
C PRO A 160 -0.84 0.21 16.76
N ASN A 161 -0.47 1.44 17.09
CA ASN A 161 -0.12 1.81 18.45
C ASN A 161 -1.41 1.93 19.29
N PRO A 162 -1.47 1.34 20.49
CA PRO A 162 -2.62 1.45 21.38
C PRO A 162 -2.85 2.86 21.91
N LEU A 163 -4.04 3.11 22.42
CA LEU A 163 -4.43 4.38 23.04
C LEU A 163 -3.72 4.62 24.38
N GLY A 164 -3.49 3.54 25.15
CA GLY A 164 -2.85 3.61 26.47
C GLY A 164 -1.50 4.32 26.47
N ALA A 165 -1.32 5.22 27.43
CA ALA A 165 -0.18 6.15 27.50
C ALA A 165 1.19 5.45 27.53
N GLY A 166 1.28 4.28 28.17
CA GLY A 166 2.50 3.49 28.27
C GLY A 166 2.90 2.73 26.99
N GLY A 167 2.21 2.93 25.86
CA GLY A 167 2.50 2.20 24.61
C GLY A 167 1.93 0.77 24.57
N VAL A 168 1.05 0.45 25.53
CA VAL A 168 0.27 -0.78 25.65
C VAL A 168 -1.21 -0.44 25.66
N PHE A 169 -2.08 -1.42 25.41
CA PHE A 169 -3.53 -1.21 25.45
C PHE A 169 -3.96 -0.71 26.83
N ALA A 170 -4.79 0.32 26.86
CA ALA A 170 -5.48 0.79 28.05
C ALA A 170 -6.43 -0.31 28.56
N GLU A 171 -6.72 -0.27 29.86
CA GLU A 171 -7.72 -1.18 30.43
C GLU A 171 -9.07 -0.97 29.71
N GLY A 172 -9.73 -2.06 29.29
CA GLY A 172 -10.99 -2.02 28.54
C GLY A 172 -10.88 -1.61 27.05
N GLU A 173 -9.69 -1.24 26.56
CA GLU A 173 -9.50 -0.84 25.16
C GLU A 173 -9.82 -1.99 24.17
N LEU A 174 -9.35 -3.21 24.47
CA LEU A 174 -9.65 -4.38 23.63
C LEU A 174 -11.11 -4.83 23.74
N GLU A 175 -11.74 -4.63 24.91
CA GLU A 175 -13.13 -5.01 25.18
C GLU A 175 -14.13 -4.13 24.40
N HIS A 176 -13.73 -2.90 24.09
CA HIS A 176 -14.54 -1.92 23.36
C HIS A 176 -14.05 -1.68 21.91
N ALA A 177 -13.28 -2.62 21.36
CA ALA A 177 -12.70 -2.49 20.03
C ALA A 177 -13.73 -2.32 18.89
N ASP A 178 -14.99 -2.70 19.10
CA ASP A 178 -16.10 -2.47 18.18
C ASP A 178 -16.40 -0.98 17.95
N ARG A 179 -16.12 -0.14 18.96
CA ARG A 179 -16.30 1.33 18.97
C ARG A 179 -14.98 2.12 18.85
N ILE A 180 -13.87 1.44 18.63
CA ILE A 180 -12.54 2.05 18.47
C ILE A 180 -11.99 1.75 17.08
N ARG A 181 -11.64 2.79 16.33
CA ARG A 181 -11.08 2.67 14.98
C ARG A 181 -9.61 3.06 14.97
N TYR A 182 -8.71 2.10 14.77
CA TYR A 182 -7.25 2.30 14.77
C TYR A 182 -6.64 2.76 13.44
N ARG A 183 -7.44 3.44 12.60
CA ARG A 183 -7.09 3.80 11.20
C ARG A 183 -7.76 5.12 10.81
N ILE A 184 -7.63 5.49 9.54
CA ILE A 184 -8.28 6.67 8.94
C ILE A 184 -9.64 6.22 8.38
N PRO A 185 -10.77 6.49 9.06
CA PRO A 185 -12.09 6.19 8.52
C PRO A 185 -12.43 7.10 7.33
N ASP A 186 -13.37 6.65 6.50
CA ASP A 186 -13.93 7.43 5.39
C ASP A 186 -15.22 8.13 5.88
N ILE A 187 -15.01 9.17 6.68
CA ILE A 187 -16.06 9.88 7.45
C ILE A 187 -17.06 10.56 6.54
N LEU A 188 -16.59 11.14 5.42
CA LEU A 188 -17.44 11.82 4.46
C LEU A 188 -18.10 10.85 3.47
N GLY A 189 -17.55 9.65 3.30
CA GLY A 189 -18.07 8.60 2.44
C GLY A 189 -18.75 7.47 3.20
N LYS A 190 -18.17 6.26 3.14
CA LYS A 190 -18.85 5.02 3.56
C LYS A 190 -19.14 4.94 5.06
N ASP A 191 -18.33 5.60 5.89
CA ASP A 191 -18.44 5.54 7.35
C ASP A 191 -19.31 6.69 7.91
N LYS A 192 -19.88 7.54 7.06
CA LYS A 192 -20.71 8.71 7.43
C LYS A 192 -21.78 8.42 8.49
N LYS A 193 -22.57 7.35 8.29
CA LYS A 193 -23.63 6.94 9.22
C LYS A 193 -23.13 6.57 10.62
N ARG A 194 -21.87 6.13 10.74
CA ARG A 194 -21.26 5.74 12.01
C ARG A 194 -20.97 6.96 12.88
N TYR A 195 -20.60 8.08 12.26
CA TYR A 195 -20.10 9.27 12.97
C TYR A 195 -21.12 10.43 13.01
N ALA A 196 -22.13 10.44 12.14
CA ALA A 196 -23.16 11.46 12.09
C ALA A 196 -23.93 11.59 13.42
N ASN A 197 -24.03 12.82 13.94
CA ASN A 197 -24.68 13.17 15.22
C ASN A 197 -24.14 12.37 16.43
N LYS A 198 -22.89 11.91 16.35
CA LYS A 198 -22.19 11.21 17.44
C LYS A 198 -21.19 12.12 18.13
N HIS A 199 -20.83 11.75 19.36
CA HIS A 199 -19.66 12.29 20.04
C HIS A 199 -18.43 11.41 19.73
N VAL A 200 -17.48 11.97 18.99
CA VAL A 200 -16.29 11.25 18.49
C VAL A 200 -15.03 11.79 19.16
N ALA A 201 -14.29 10.92 19.85
CA ALA A 201 -12.98 11.25 20.39
C ALA A 201 -11.88 10.84 19.40
N VAL A 202 -11.07 11.80 18.97
CA VAL A 202 -9.89 11.58 18.11
C VAL A 202 -8.64 11.65 18.97
N VAL A 203 -7.81 10.61 18.93
CA VAL A 203 -6.60 10.50 19.73
C VAL A 203 -5.36 10.50 18.84
N GLY A 204 -4.44 11.41 19.11
CA GLY A 204 -3.17 11.54 18.38
C GLY A 204 -2.91 12.95 17.87
N SER A 205 -1.64 13.28 17.63
CA SER A 205 -1.17 14.60 17.19
C SER A 205 -0.67 14.64 15.74
N GLY A 206 -0.68 13.51 15.04
CA GLY A 206 -0.19 13.43 13.66
C GLY A 206 -1.20 13.97 12.64
N HIS A 207 -0.74 14.15 11.39
CA HIS A 207 -1.57 14.58 10.26
C HIS A 207 -2.83 13.73 10.05
N SER A 208 -2.79 12.43 10.35
CA SER A 208 -3.98 11.57 10.28
C SER A 208 -5.07 11.98 11.27
N ALA A 209 -4.70 12.42 12.48
CA ALA A 209 -5.65 12.92 13.47
C ALA A 209 -6.24 14.27 13.04
N ILE A 210 -5.39 15.17 12.55
CA ILE A 210 -5.84 16.50 12.09
C ILE A 210 -6.84 16.36 10.93
N ASN A 211 -6.53 15.54 9.92
CA ASN A 211 -7.44 15.33 8.80
C ASN A 211 -8.76 14.68 9.24
N THR A 212 -8.71 13.72 10.17
CA THR A 212 -9.92 13.14 10.77
C THR A 212 -10.79 14.21 11.44
N LEU A 213 -10.18 15.15 12.18
CA LEU A 213 -10.91 16.26 12.80
C LEU A 213 -11.52 17.21 11.76
N LEU A 214 -10.79 17.49 10.67
CA LEU A 214 -11.30 18.32 9.58
C LEU A 214 -12.48 17.64 8.86
N ASP A 215 -12.40 16.33 8.61
CA ASP A 215 -13.50 15.56 8.02
C ASP A 215 -14.74 15.53 8.94
N LEU A 216 -14.54 15.39 10.27
CA LEU A 216 -15.63 15.49 11.24
C LEU A 216 -16.24 16.90 11.30
N ALA A 217 -15.42 17.94 11.15
CA ALA A 217 -15.90 19.31 11.08
C ALA A 217 -16.76 19.54 9.84
N THR A 218 -16.35 19.04 8.68
CA THR A 218 -17.17 19.05 7.46
C THR A 218 -18.44 18.21 7.63
N LEU A 219 -18.36 17.04 8.28
CA LEU A 219 -19.55 16.24 8.58
C LEU A 219 -20.56 17.00 9.45
N ARG A 220 -20.09 17.79 10.41
CA ARG A 220 -20.93 18.59 11.31
C ARG A 220 -21.76 19.65 10.58
N GLU A 221 -21.31 20.14 9.43
CA GLU A 221 -22.09 21.08 8.61
C GLU A 221 -23.42 20.47 8.15
N GLU A 222 -23.46 19.16 7.88
CA GLU A 222 -24.68 18.42 7.55
C GLU A 222 -25.36 17.79 8.79
N TYR A 223 -24.59 17.48 9.84
CA TYR A 223 -25.07 16.84 11.08
C TYR A 223 -24.66 17.66 12.32
N PRO A 224 -25.43 18.72 12.67
CA PRO A 224 -25.03 19.71 13.68
C PRO A 224 -24.85 19.17 15.11
N GLU A 225 -25.37 17.99 15.43
CA GLU A 225 -25.20 17.37 16.75
C GLU A 225 -23.88 16.58 16.87
N THR A 226 -23.08 16.52 15.80
CA THR A 226 -21.78 15.82 15.81
C THR A 226 -20.77 16.55 16.69
N ARG A 227 -20.39 15.95 17.82
CA ARG A 227 -19.42 16.52 18.77
C ARG A 227 -18.05 15.88 18.59
N MET A 228 -17.00 16.65 18.81
CA MET A 228 -15.62 16.21 18.62
C MET A 228 -14.80 16.52 19.88
N THR A 229 -14.03 15.52 20.33
CA THR A 229 -13.00 15.68 21.33
C THR A 229 -11.65 15.34 20.72
N TRP A 230 -10.64 16.18 20.93
CA TRP A 230 -9.26 15.91 20.57
C TRP A 230 -8.43 15.60 21.81
N ILE A 231 -7.79 14.44 21.83
CA ILE A 231 -6.98 13.96 22.95
C ILE A 231 -5.52 13.83 22.51
N LEU A 232 -4.64 14.49 23.23
CA LEU A 232 -3.24 14.67 22.88
C LEU A 232 -2.34 14.36 24.08
N ARG A 233 -1.20 13.69 23.84
CA ARG A 233 -0.16 13.53 24.87
C ARG A 233 0.80 14.72 24.94
N ALA A 234 0.86 15.52 23.87
CA ALA A 234 1.76 16.65 23.78
C ALA A 234 1.39 17.72 24.81
N GLU A 235 2.38 18.44 25.34
CA GLU A 235 2.13 19.52 26.29
C GLU A 235 1.66 20.80 25.59
N ASN A 236 2.06 21.02 24.34
CA ASN A 236 1.78 22.25 23.61
C ASN A 236 1.11 22.00 22.26
N LEU A 237 -0.06 22.61 22.07
CA LEU A 237 -0.82 22.61 20.81
C LEU A 237 -0.11 23.36 19.69
N SER A 238 0.71 24.37 19.98
CA SER A 238 1.40 25.15 18.93
C SER A 238 2.38 24.30 18.13
N ALA A 239 2.97 23.28 18.75
CA ALA A 239 3.84 22.32 18.07
C ALA A 239 3.08 21.46 17.04
N VAL A 240 1.75 21.33 17.18
CA VAL A 240 0.89 20.55 16.28
C VAL A 240 0.44 21.37 15.06
N TYR A 241 0.39 22.70 15.18
CA TYR A 241 -0.05 23.58 14.09
C TYR A 241 1.01 23.79 12.99
N GLY A 242 2.27 23.42 13.24
CA GLY A 242 3.37 23.69 12.31
C GLY A 242 3.71 25.18 12.18
N GLY A 243 4.46 25.54 11.15
CA GLY A 243 4.93 26.91 10.89
C GLY A 243 3.85 27.89 10.39
N LYS A 244 2.63 27.40 10.09
CA LYS A 244 1.52 28.19 9.52
C LYS A 244 1.95 28.98 8.27
N GLU A 245 1.83 30.30 8.28
CA GLU A 245 2.22 31.19 7.18
C GLU A 245 3.74 31.24 6.97
N ASP A 246 4.52 30.89 8.01
CA ASP A 246 5.98 30.81 7.97
C ASP A 246 6.48 29.37 7.70
N ASP A 247 5.58 28.43 7.42
CA ASP A 247 5.96 27.07 7.04
C ASP A 247 6.46 27.09 5.59
N ALA A 248 7.65 26.52 5.35
CA ALA A 248 8.14 26.34 3.99
C ALA A 248 7.16 25.49 3.14
N LEU A 249 6.30 24.71 3.81
CA LEU A 249 5.31 23.79 3.24
C LEU A 249 3.95 24.48 3.10
N GLU A 250 3.58 25.01 1.93
CA GLU A 250 2.27 25.70 1.75
C GLU A 250 1.06 24.87 2.21
N ALA A 251 1.01 23.57 1.91
CA ALA A 251 -0.10 22.68 2.27
C ALA A 251 -0.10 22.33 3.76
N ARG A 252 1.06 22.34 4.43
CA ARG A 252 1.13 22.15 5.87
C ARG A 252 0.75 23.42 6.60
N GLY A 253 1.18 24.57 6.10
CA GLY A 253 0.69 25.87 6.53
C GLY A 253 -0.83 25.93 6.42
N ALA A 254 -1.40 25.52 5.28
CA ALA A 254 -2.84 25.45 5.07
C ALA A 254 -3.54 24.49 6.04
N LEU A 255 -2.96 23.32 6.32
CA LEU A 255 -3.50 22.36 7.28
C LEU A 255 -3.46 22.91 8.71
N GLY A 256 -2.36 23.57 9.09
CA GLY A 256 -2.19 24.30 10.35
C GLY A 256 -3.21 25.42 10.55
N ILE A 257 -3.45 26.22 9.51
CA ILE A 257 -4.46 27.29 9.50
C ILE A 257 -5.87 26.71 9.67
N ARG A 258 -6.20 25.62 8.95
CA ARG A 258 -7.51 24.99 9.03
C ARG A 258 -7.79 24.40 10.41
N ILE A 259 -6.82 23.71 11.01
CA ILE A 259 -7.01 23.15 12.36
C ILE A 259 -7.08 24.26 13.41
N GLU A 260 -6.28 25.33 13.29
CA GLU A 260 -6.38 26.48 14.18
C GLU A 260 -7.74 27.15 14.09
N LYS A 261 -8.27 27.32 12.87
CA LYS A 261 -9.63 27.85 12.67
C LYS A 261 -10.68 26.95 13.33
N LEU A 262 -10.53 25.63 13.24
CA LEU A 262 -11.43 24.69 13.92
C LEU A 262 -11.34 24.81 15.45
N VAL A 263 -10.15 24.92 16.00
CA VAL A 263 -9.93 25.14 17.44
C VAL A 263 -10.59 26.44 17.90
N ASN A 264 -10.38 27.53 17.16
CA ASN A 264 -10.93 28.85 17.48
C ASN A 264 -12.46 28.93 17.29
N SER A 265 -13.07 28.00 16.57
CA SER A 265 -14.54 27.94 16.42
C SER A 265 -15.28 27.55 17.72
N GLY A 266 -14.57 26.96 18.69
CA GLY A 266 -15.16 26.45 19.93
C GLY A 266 -15.97 25.15 19.77
N HIS A 267 -16.01 24.55 18.59
CA HIS A 267 -16.69 23.28 18.33
C HIS A 267 -15.85 22.02 18.60
N LEU A 268 -14.60 22.21 19.02
CA LEU A 268 -13.66 21.14 19.33
C LEU A 268 -13.24 21.20 20.80
N GLU A 269 -13.56 20.17 21.57
CA GLU A 269 -13.08 20.03 22.95
C GLU A 269 -11.68 19.43 22.94
N ILE A 270 -10.72 20.02 23.65
CA ILE A 270 -9.31 19.61 23.59
C ILE A 270 -8.83 19.22 24.98
N TYR A 271 -8.23 18.04 25.07
CA TYR A 271 -7.62 17.50 26.28
C TYR A 271 -6.13 17.27 26.03
N THR A 272 -5.28 18.12 26.63
CA THR A 272 -3.84 18.12 26.41
C THR A 272 -3.10 18.73 27.62
N PRO A 273 -2.01 18.12 28.10
CA PRO A 273 -1.66 16.71 27.89
C PRO A 273 -2.68 15.79 28.58
N PHE A 274 -3.05 14.68 27.94
CA PHE A 274 -3.96 13.69 28.50
C PHE A 274 -3.44 12.26 28.26
N LEU A 275 -3.12 11.57 29.34
CA LEU A 275 -2.52 10.24 29.35
C LEU A 275 -3.60 9.18 29.61
N ILE A 276 -4.16 8.61 28.56
CA ILE A 276 -5.22 7.59 28.65
C ILE A 276 -4.71 6.36 29.41
N GLN A 277 -5.46 5.92 30.41
CA GLN A 277 -5.20 4.71 31.20
C GLN A 277 -6.29 3.65 31.02
N LYS A 278 -7.55 4.08 30.93
CA LYS A 278 -8.71 3.19 30.93
C LYS A 278 -9.83 3.68 30.03
N ILE A 279 -10.51 2.74 29.39
CA ILE A 279 -11.73 2.94 28.61
C ILE A 279 -12.79 2.05 29.24
N SER A 280 -13.97 2.60 29.52
CA SER A 280 -15.08 1.85 30.09
C SER A 280 -16.40 2.28 29.46
N ALA A 281 -17.41 1.41 29.50
CA ALA A 281 -18.76 1.78 29.12
C ALA A 281 -19.58 2.21 30.35
N LYS A 282 -20.24 3.37 30.27
CA LYS A 282 -21.23 3.86 31.22
C LYS A 282 -22.49 4.29 30.46
N SER A 283 -23.63 3.68 30.74
CA SER A 283 -24.93 4.03 30.14
C SER A 283 -24.90 4.06 28.60
N GLU A 284 -24.51 2.95 27.98
CA GLU A 284 -24.37 2.76 26.51
C GLU A 284 -23.30 3.61 25.82
N ARG A 285 -22.66 4.56 26.51
CA ARG A 285 -21.56 5.38 25.98
C ARG A 285 -20.23 5.05 26.64
N LEU A 286 -19.15 5.35 25.92
CA LEU A 286 -17.81 5.20 26.43
C LEU A 286 -17.44 6.37 27.36
N SER A 287 -16.56 6.04 28.29
CA SER A 287 -15.85 6.99 29.14
C SER A 287 -14.36 6.70 29.09
N ILE A 288 -13.58 7.76 28.87
CA ILE A 288 -12.13 7.70 28.77
C ILE A 288 -11.56 8.31 30.04
N GLU A 289 -10.75 7.53 30.76
CA GLU A 289 -10.11 7.93 31.99
C GLU A 289 -8.59 8.01 31.78
N GLY A 290 -7.98 9.06 32.30
CA GLY A 290 -6.56 9.32 32.14
C GLY A 290 -6.07 10.42 33.06
N TYR A 291 -4.78 10.73 32.94
CA TYR A 291 -4.11 11.72 33.78
C TYR A 291 -3.74 12.98 33.00
N THR A 292 -3.91 14.12 33.66
CA THR A 292 -3.34 15.43 33.28
C THR A 292 -2.72 16.02 34.55
N ASP A 293 -1.43 16.37 34.52
CA ASP A 293 -0.68 16.89 35.68
C ASP A 293 -0.90 16.04 36.96
N ASP A 294 -0.78 14.72 36.84
CA ASP A 294 -1.02 13.70 37.89
C ASP A 294 -2.44 13.69 38.50
N LYS A 295 -3.38 14.42 37.91
CA LYS A 295 -4.79 14.40 38.31
C LYS A 295 -5.58 13.48 37.39
N LEU A 296 -6.35 12.60 38.01
CA LEU A 296 -7.27 11.73 37.29
C LEU A 296 -8.42 12.58 36.73
N LEU A 297 -8.61 12.51 35.43
CA LEU A 297 -9.70 13.15 34.69
C LEU A 297 -10.47 12.12 33.90
N GLN A 298 -11.76 12.39 33.70
CA GLN A 298 -12.66 11.51 33.00
C GLN A 298 -13.45 12.28 31.95
N ILE A 299 -13.41 11.78 30.71
CA ILE A 299 -14.20 12.24 29.58
C ILE A 299 -15.42 11.30 29.49
N PHE A 300 -16.62 11.87 29.42
CA PHE A 300 -17.87 11.11 29.43
C PHE A 300 -18.63 11.24 28.12
N GLY A 301 -19.49 10.25 27.87
CA GLY A 301 -20.48 10.35 26.81
C GLY A 301 -19.89 10.28 25.41
N VAL A 302 -18.77 9.58 25.23
CA VAL A 302 -18.15 9.34 23.93
C VAL A 302 -18.87 8.17 23.25
N ASP A 303 -19.30 8.32 22.01
CA ASP A 303 -19.93 7.22 21.27
C ASP A 303 -18.88 6.37 20.53
N GLU A 304 -17.87 7.02 19.93
CA GLU A 304 -16.84 6.40 19.09
C GLU A 304 -15.46 6.99 19.37
N ILE A 305 -14.41 6.19 19.25
CA ILE A 305 -13.01 6.63 19.36
C ILE A 305 -12.28 6.35 18.05
N ILE A 306 -11.53 7.33 17.54
CA ILE A 306 -10.62 7.17 16.41
C ILE A 306 -9.19 7.28 16.96
N ALA A 307 -8.46 6.17 16.93
CA ALA A 307 -7.08 6.06 17.38
C ALA A 307 -6.13 6.31 16.20
N ASN A 308 -5.67 7.55 16.04
CA ASN A 308 -4.64 7.96 15.08
C ASN A 308 -3.28 8.11 15.76
N THR A 309 -2.90 7.10 16.52
CA THR A 309 -1.72 7.01 17.39
C THR A 309 -0.47 6.43 16.68
N GLY A 310 -0.54 6.24 15.37
CA GLY A 310 0.53 5.64 14.56
C GLY A 310 0.52 4.11 14.59
N ALA A 311 1.59 3.50 14.07
CA ALA A 311 1.75 2.06 13.98
C ALA A 311 3.20 1.63 14.26
N ARG A 312 3.44 0.33 14.35
CA ARG A 312 4.76 -0.25 14.65
C ARG A 312 4.98 -1.59 13.94
N PRO A 313 6.23 -2.06 13.80
CA PRO A 313 6.51 -3.36 13.19
C PRO A 313 5.87 -4.53 13.96
N ASP A 314 5.56 -5.61 13.24
CA ASP A 314 5.30 -6.93 13.83
C ASP A 314 6.51 -7.84 13.57
N LEU A 315 7.18 -8.25 14.64
CA LEU A 315 8.37 -9.12 14.62
C LEU A 315 8.04 -10.56 15.02
N SER A 316 6.78 -10.88 15.33
CA SER A 316 6.37 -12.19 15.87
C SER A 316 6.80 -13.35 14.96
N MET A 317 6.65 -13.20 13.65
CA MET A 317 7.05 -14.21 12.66
C MET A 317 8.57 -14.42 12.55
N LEU A 318 9.38 -13.52 13.13
CA LEU A 318 10.84 -13.49 13.00
C LEU A 318 11.57 -14.05 14.23
N ARG A 319 10.84 -14.70 15.15
CA ARG A 319 11.40 -15.18 16.43
C ARG A 319 12.68 -16.01 16.28
N GLU A 320 12.75 -16.85 15.24
CA GLU A 320 13.89 -17.74 14.92
C GLU A 320 14.89 -17.15 13.92
N VAL A 321 14.67 -15.91 13.48
CA VAL A 321 15.56 -15.15 12.58
C VAL A 321 16.45 -14.23 13.40
N ARG A 322 17.71 -14.08 13.00
CA ARG A 322 18.66 -13.14 13.63
C ARG A 322 18.48 -11.75 13.03
N VAL A 323 17.56 -10.98 13.60
CA VAL A 323 17.32 -9.57 13.24
C VAL A 323 17.83 -8.63 14.33
N GLN A 324 18.25 -7.45 13.92
CA GLN A 324 18.56 -6.30 14.77
C GLN A 324 17.48 -5.24 14.58
N VAL A 325 17.13 -4.58 15.68
CA VAL A 325 16.21 -3.46 15.70
C VAL A 325 16.77 -2.38 16.62
N ASP A 326 16.57 -1.12 16.24
CA ASP A 326 16.82 0.01 17.12
C ASP A 326 15.96 -0.09 18.39
N VAL A 327 16.53 0.31 19.52
CA VAL A 327 15.92 0.13 20.84
C VAL A 327 14.69 1.01 21.06
N ALA A 328 14.61 2.16 20.39
CA ALA A 328 13.54 3.14 20.59
C ALA A 328 12.56 3.15 19.41
N LEU A 329 13.08 3.24 18.19
CA LEU A 329 12.29 3.33 16.97
C LEU A 329 11.80 1.96 16.51
N GLU A 330 12.41 0.87 16.94
CA GLU A 330 12.19 -0.48 16.37
C GLU A 330 12.47 -0.53 14.85
N SER A 331 13.31 0.39 14.34
CA SER A 331 13.76 0.45 12.95
C SER A 331 14.97 -0.46 12.72
N VAL A 332 15.45 -0.54 11.48
CA VAL A 332 16.81 -1.04 11.23
C VAL A 332 17.80 -0.06 11.89
N PRO A 333 18.78 -0.52 12.71
CA PRO A 333 19.63 0.35 13.50
C PRO A 333 20.41 1.39 12.69
N GLU A 334 20.95 0.99 11.54
CA GLU A 334 21.72 1.84 10.63
C GLU A 334 20.89 3.00 10.07
N LEU A 335 19.56 2.89 10.11
CA LEU A 335 18.65 3.96 9.70
C LEU A 335 18.28 4.89 10.86
N ALA A 336 18.45 4.49 12.12
CA ALA A 336 17.87 5.18 13.27
C ALA A 336 18.29 6.66 13.33
N GLU A 337 19.59 6.94 13.21
CA GLU A 337 20.10 8.32 13.18
C GLU A 337 19.60 9.09 11.96
N LEU A 338 19.36 8.43 10.83
CA LEU A 338 18.94 9.08 9.58
C LEU A 338 17.45 9.45 9.56
N ILE A 339 16.62 8.75 10.33
CA ILE A 339 15.16 8.85 10.26
C ILE A 339 14.51 9.34 11.56
N ASP A 340 15.31 9.60 12.60
CA ASP A 340 14.80 10.02 13.90
C ASP A 340 13.93 11.29 13.72
N PRO A 341 12.62 11.22 14.01
CA PRO A 341 11.72 12.36 13.84
C PRO A 341 12.06 13.54 14.76
N ASN A 342 12.90 13.35 15.78
CA ASN A 342 13.41 14.44 16.62
C ASN A 342 14.55 15.24 15.95
N ILE A 343 15.16 14.70 14.88
CA ILE A 343 16.36 15.25 14.24
C ILE A 343 16.11 15.57 12.76
N HIS A 344 15.34 14.74 12.05
CA HIS A 344 15.21 14.77 10.60
C HIS A 344 13.77 14.94 10.11
N SER A 345 13.61 15.50 8.90
CA SER A 345 12.36 15.61 8.16
C SER A 345 12.41 14.74 6.90
N CYS A 346 11.26 14.45 6.28
CA CYS A 346 11.15 13.50 5.15
C CYS A 346 12.06 13.79 3.95
N GLY A 347 12.52 15.03 3.76
CA GLY A 347 13.41 15.41 2.66
C GLY A 347 14.90 15.29 2.97
N THR A 348 15.30 15.10 4.23
CA THR A 348 16.72 15.08 4.64
C THR A 348 17.30 13.68 4.81
N VAL A 349 16.48 12.65 4.65
CA VAL A 349 16.90 11.25 4.75
C VAL A 349 17.63 10.85 3.47
N ARG A 350 18.91 10.49 3.59
CA ARG A 350 19.67 9.98 2.45
C ARG A 350 19.06 8.67 1.94
N PRO A 351 19.04 8.45 0.61
CA PRO A 351 18.68 7.14 0.08
C PRO A 351 19.63 6.08 0.64
N HIS A 352 19.08 4.92 0.94
CA HIS A 352 19.79 3.81 1.56
C HIS A 352 19.32 2.50 0.94
N GLY A 353 20.21 1.53 0.90
CA GLY A 353 20.08 0.31 0.12
C GLY A 353 20.41 -0.92 0.92
N GLU A 354 20.95 -1.93 0.23
CA GLU A 354 21.28 -3.23 0.81
C GLU A 354 22.25 -3.12 1.99
N LEU A 355 23.22 -2.19 1.92
CA LEU A 355 24.26 -2.05 2.94
C LEU A 355 23.67 -1.70 4.30
N GLU A 356 22.83 -0.67 4.35
CA GLU A 356 22.19 -0.21 5.59
C GLU A 356 21.08 -1.16 6.05
N LEU A 357 20.44 -1.89 5.12
CA LEU A 357 19.32 -2.77 5.44
C LEU A 357 19.72 -4.20 5.82
N ARG A 358 21.00 -4.53 5.70
CA ARG A 358 21.53 -5.86 5.97
C ARG A 358 21.28 -6.25 7.42
N GLN A 359 20.77 -7.46 7.61
CA GLN A 359 20.55 -8.03 8.93
C GLN A 359 21.66 -9.02 9.32
N PRO A 360 21.84 -9.33 10.61
CA PRO A 360 22.76 -10.39 11.04
C PRO A 360 22.44 -11.75 10.43
N GLU A 361 21.17 -12.00 10.10
CA GLU A 361 20.76 -13.13 9.29
C GLU A 361 21.07 -12.89 7.81
N SER A 362 22.01 -13.66 7.26
CA SER A 362 22.41 -13.54 5.85
C SER A 362 21.23 -13.67 4.88
N ASN A 363 21.15 -12.81 3.87
CA ASN A 363 20.07 -12.78 2.87
C ASN A 363 18.66 -12.57 3.45
N PHE A 364 18.55 -11.99 4.65
CA PHE A 364 17.29 -11.51 5.20
C PHE A 364 17.31 -9.98 5.24
N TYR A 365 16.26 -9.34 4.74
CA TYR A 365 16.15 -7.89 4.66
C TYR A 365 14.79 -7.45 5.20
N VAL A 366 14.78 -6.37 5.99
CA VAL A 366 13.56 -5.65 6.36
C VAL A 366 13.52 -4.39 5.52
N VAL A 367 12.42 -4.15 4.80
CA VAL A 367 12.31 -3.05 3.83
C VAL A 367 11.02 -2.26 4.00
N GLY A 368 10.94 -1.15 3.28
CA GLY A 368 9.78 -0.28 3.26
C GLY A 368 9.51 0.40 4.61
N ALA A 369 8.26 0.75 4.88
CA ALA A 369 7.86 1.37 6.13
C ALA A 369 8.23 0.53 7.38
N LYS A 370 8.44 -0.79 7.23
CA LYS A 370 8.86 -1.64 8.36
C LYS A 370 10.31 -1.39 8.77
N SER A 371 11.20 -1.07 7.82
CA SER A 371 12.59 -0.77 8.14
C SER A 371 12.73 0.56 8.90
N TYR A 372 11.73 1.43 8.81
CA TYR A 372 11.65 2.69 9.55
C TYR A 372 11.10 2.54 10.97
N GLY A 373 10.65 1.35 11.35
CA GLY A 373 10.10 1.12 12.68
C GLY A 373 8.86 1.96 12.95
N ARG A 374 8.97 2.85 13.93
CA ARG A 374 7.92 3.80 14.36
C ARG A 374 8.07 5.19 13.72
N ALA A 375 9.14 5.44 12.98
CA ALA A 375 9.33 6.73 12.32
C ALA A 375 8.26 6.93 11.24
N PRO A 376 7.55 8.07 11.22
CA PRO A 376 6.44 8.29 10.29
C PRO A 376 6.91 8.66 8.87
N THR A 377 8.20 8.92 8.65
CA THR A 377 8.73 9.70 7.54
C THR A 377 9.02 8.94 6.24
N PHE A 378 8.42 7.77 6.06
CA PHE A 378 8.76 6.86 4.96
C PHE A 378 8.11 7.24 3.62
N LEU A 379 8.91 7.32 2.55
CA LEU A 379 8.44 7.54 1.16
C LEU A 379 8.49 6.26 0.32
N MET A 380 7.51 6.05 -0.56
CA MET A 380 7.52 4.91 -1.49
C MET A 380 8.76 4.88 -2.38
N ALA A 381 9.20 6.04 -2.87
CA ALA A 381 10.41 6.18 -3.69
C ALA A 381 11.68 5.68 -2.95
N THR A 382 11.79 5.94 -1.65
CA THR A 382 12.86 5.37 -0.81
C THR A 382 12.78 3.86 -0.79
N GLY A 383 11.59 3.28 -0.58
CA GLY A 383 11.39 1.83 -0.62
C GLY A 383 11.77 1.20 -1.95
N TYR A 384 11.51 1.89 -3.07
CA TYR A 384 11.90 1.43 -4.40
C TYR A 384 13.41 1.34 -4.60
N GLU A 385 14.14 2.29 -4.03
CA GLU A 385 15.60 2.28 -4.04
C GLU A 385 16.18 1.17 -3.15
N GLN A 386 15.59 0.96 -1.97
CA GLN A 386 15.98 -0.14 -1.08
C GLN A 386 15.94 -1.49 -1.81
N VAL A 387 14.83 -1.79 -2.47
CA VAL A 387 14.65 -3.10 -3.13
C VAL A 387 15.42 -3.21 -4.46
N ARG A 388 15.69 -2.10 -5.17
CA ARG A 388 16.61 -2.07 -6.31
C ARG A 388 18.01 -2.52 -5.88
N SER A 389 18.53 -1.88 -4.84
CA SER A 389 19.87 -2.16 -4.29
C SER A 389 19.98 -3.61 -3.80
N ILE A 390 18.97 -4.11 -3.07
CA ILE A 390 18.93 -5.50 -2.61
C ILE A 390 18.88 -6.50 -3.78
N ALA A 391 18.06 -6.25 -4.81
CA ALA A 391 18.00 -7.11 -5.97
C ALA A 391 19.35 -7.19 -6.71
N ALA A 392 20.06 -6.06 -6.82
CA ALA A 392 21.41 -6.03 -7.39
C ALA A 392 22.42 -6.86 -6.57
N TRP A 393 22.37 -6.76 -5.25
CA TRP A 393 23.23 -7.56 -4.38
C TRP A 393 22.95 -9.05 -4.50
N LEU A 394 21.67 -9.46 -4.53
CA LEU A 394 21.26 -10.86 -4.67
C LEU A 394 21.67 -11.48 -6.02
N ASP A 395 21.80 -10.65 -7.05
CA ASP A 395 22.34 -11.02 -8.37
C ASP A 395 23.87 -11.15 -8.39
N GLY A 396 24.54 -10.70 -7.32
CA GLY A 396 26.01 -10.66 -7.23
C GLY A 396 26.65 -9.38 -7.79
N ASP A 397 25.84 -8.39 -8.17
CA ASP A 397 26.30 -7.08 -8.64
C ASP A 397 26.49 -6.11 -7.47
N ALA A 398 27.58 -6.30 -6.74
CA ALA A 398 27.91 -5.50 -5.56
C ALA A 398 28.12 -4.01 -5.87
N GLU A 399 28.54 -3.67 -7.09
CA GLU A 399 28.74 -2.27 -7.48
C GLU A 399 27.40 -1.58 -7.77
N ALA A 400 26.46 -2.23 -8.45
CA ALA A 400 25.11 -1.69 -8.60
C ALA A 400 24.33 -1.61 -7.29
N ALA A 401 24.58 -2.53 -6.35
CA ALA A 401 23.99 -2.48 -5.02
C ALA A 401 24.43 -1.23 -4.25
N LYS A 402 25.69 -0.81 -4.36
CA LYS A 402 26.22 0.38 -3.65
C LYS A 402 25.82 1.71 -4.30
N ARG A 403 25.52 1.74 -5.59
CA ARG A 403 25.07 2.98 -6.25
C ARG A 403 23.73 3.40 -5.70
N VAL A 404 23.53 4.69 -5.50
CA VAL A 404 22.23 5.30 -5.22
C VAL A 404 21.66 5.81 -6.53
N GLU A 405 20.46 5.34 -6.91
CA GLU A 405 19.78 5.75 -8.15
C GLU A 405 18.48 6.52 -7.88
N LEU A 406 18.25 6.91 -6.63
CA LEU A 406 17.11 7.71 -6.21
C LEU A 406 17.41 9.20 -6.37
N GLU A 407 16.66 9.85 -7.25
CA GLU A 407 16.68 11.30 -7.44
C GLU A 407 15.45 11.90 -6.75
N LEU A 408 15.69 12.67 -5.69
CA LEU A 408 14.67 13.48 -5.03
C LEU A 408 15.07 14.96 -5.18
N PRO A 409 14.12 15.88 -5.36
CA PRO A 409 14.42 17.31 -5.33
C PRO A 409 14.95 17.69 -3.94
N GLU A 410 15.79 18.71 -3.87
CA GLU A 410 16.40 19.18 -2.60
C GLU A 410 15.35 19.59 -1.55
N THR A 411 14.13 19.96 -1.97
CA THR A 411 13.03 20.34 -1.08
C THR A 411 12.19 19.16 -0.57
N GLY A 412 12.45 17.93 -1.05
CA GLY A 412 11.70 16.73 -0.72
C GLY A 412 10.54 16.40 -1.69
N VAL A 413 10.01 15.19 -1.58
CA VAL A 413 9.11 14.56 -2.56
C VAL A 413 7.63 14.85 -2.32
N CYS A 414 7.31 15.24 -1.09
CA CYS A 414 6.00 15.79 -0.80
C CYS A 414 5.93 17.09 -1.61
N SER A 415 4.98 17.21 -2.53
CA SER A 415 4.78 18.46 -3.27
C SER A 415 4.11 19.46 -2.34
N THR A 416 4.93 19.93 -1.42
CA THR A 416 4.95 21.11 -0.56
C THR A 416 6.29 20.98 0.17
N ASP A 417 7.07 22.07 0.38
CA ASP A 417 8.47 22.04 0.90
C ASP A 417 8.71 22.08 2.44
N ALA A 418 9.35 21.06 3.05
CA ALA A 418 9.54 20.67 4.48
C ALA A 418 9.45 21.69 5.68
N ALA A 419 8.85 21.37 6.86
CA ALA A 419 9.55 20.77 8.02
C ALA A 419 8.66 20.33 9.24
N THR A 420 8.06 19.13 9.20
CA THR A 420 7.93 18.17 10.35
C THR A 420 7.57 16.82 9.75
N GLY A 421 8.01 15.72 10.40
CA GLY A 421 7.85 14.35 9.91
C GLY A 421 6.53 14.07 9.18
N VAL A 422 6.60 14.01 7.85
CA VAL A 422 5.47 13.75 6.98
C VAL A 422 5.17 12.25 7.03
N ALA A 423 4.06 11.89 7.65
CA ALA A 423 3.46 10.59 7.37
C ALA A 423 2.99 10.59 5.91
N CYS A 424 3.55 9.71 5.09
CA CYS A 424 3.25 9.58 3.66
C CYS A 424 1.81 9.10 3.34
N CYS A 425 0.92 9.06 4.34
CA CYS A 425 -0.46 8.56 4.29
C CYS A 425 -1.49 9.61 4.76
N GLY A 426 -1.29 10.90 4.49
CA GLY A 426 -2.29 11.95 4.77
C GLY A 426 -2.83 12.57 3.47
N PRO A 427 -4.11 12.99 3.43
CA PRO A 427 -4.73 13.62 2.26
C PRO A 427 -4.02 14.92 1.88
N ALA A 428 -3.66 15.04 0.60
CA ALA A 428 -3.27 16.32 0.02
C ALA A 428 -4.48 17.27 -0.10
N VAL A 429 -4.25 18.57 0.08
CA VAL A 429 -5.29 19.61 0.05
C VAL A 429 -5.64 19.91 -1.41
N VAL A 430 -6.92 19.81 -1.77
CA VAL A 430 -7.44 20.20 -3.10
C VAL A 430 -8.34 21.43 -2.93
N ALA A 431 -8.11 22.47 -3.71
CA ALA A 431 -9.06 23.57 -3.87
C ALA A 431 -10.21 23.09 -4.77
N ASN A 432 -11.46 23.27 -4.31
CA ASN A 432 -12.66 22.75 -4.97
C ASN A 432 -12.95 23.44 -6.31
N GLU A 433 -13.26 22.65 -7.33
CA GLU A 433 -14.20 23.02 -8.39
C GLU A 433 -15.36 22.00 -8.35
N GLU A 434 -16.58 22.51 -8.28
CA GLU A 434 -17.83 21.74 -8.20
C GLU A 434 -18.22 21.16 -9.56
N GLU A 435 -18.74 19.93 -9.60
CA GLU A 435 -19.91 19.63 -10.43
C GLU A 435 -20.68 18.39 -9.93
N ASN A 436 -22.00 18.60 -9.77
CA ASN A 436 -23.00 17.62 -9.34
C ASN A 436 -23.40 16.69 -10.48
N ASN A 437 -23.67 15.42 -10.18
CA ASN A 437 -24.95 14.78 -10.53
C ASN A 437 -25.14 13.42 -9.84
N ASN A 438 -26.36 13.21 -9.35
CA ASN A 438 -26.77 12.18 -8.40
C ASN A 438 -27.77 11.21 -9.07
N ALA A 439 -27.62 9.90 -8.86
CA ALA A 439 -28.71 8.92 -8.93
C ALA A 439 -28.30 7.61 -8.24
N GLY A 440 -29.03 7.25 -7.18
CA GLY A 440 -28.72 6.12 -6.28
C GLY A 440 -29.41 4.79 -6.62
N ALA A 441 -28.89 3.72 -6.01
CA ALA A 441 -29.61 2.46 -5.75
C ALA A 441 -28.95 1.64 -4.61
N CYS A 442 -29.79 0.98 -3.81
CA CYS A 442 -29.50 0.38 -2.49
C CYS A 442 -28.91 -1.06 -2.47
N CYS A 443 -28.03 -1.27 -1.47
CA CYS A 443 -27.72 -2.43 -0.58
C CYS A 443 -27.80 -3.93 -1.02
N SER A 444 -26.65 -4.64 -0.99
CA SER A 444 -26.29 -5.86 -0.19
C SER A 444 -24.90 -6.44 -0.60
N PRO A 445 -24.31 -7.44 0.11
CA PRO A 445 -23.14 -7.35 1.01
C PRO A 445 -21.72 -7.54 0.38
N SER A 446 -20.70 -7.02 1.08
CA SER A 446 -19.24 -7.34 1.06
C SER A 446 -18.55 -7.62 -0.30
N LYS A 447 -18.00 -6.57 -0.93
CA LYS A 447 -17.27 -6.60 -2.23
C LYS A 447 -15.73 -6.55 -2.10
N ASN A 448 -15.09 -7.46 -1.37
CA ASN A 448 -13.61 -7.57 -1.45
C ASN A 448 -13.14 -8.64 -2.45
N ASP A 449 -13.96 -9.64 -2.78
CA ASP A 449 -13.59 -10.67 -3.78
C ASP A 449 -13.84 -10.22 -5.24
N ASN A 450 -14.73 -9.23 -5.45
CA ASN A 450 -15.16 -8.80 -6.79
C ASN A 450 -14.31 -7.69 -7.42
N LEU A 451 -13.36 -7.08 -6.70
CA LEU A 451 -12.50 -6.03 -7.26
C LEU A 451 -11.54 -6.61 -8.31
N ASN A 452 -10.93 -7.76 -8.02
CA ASN A 452 -10.05 -8.45 -8.96
C ASN A 452 -10.82 -8.96 -10.19
N MET A 453 -12.03 -9.50 -10.02
CA MET A 453 -12.85 -9.95 -11.15
C MET A 453 -13.35 -8.81 -12.04
N LYS A 454 -13.77 -7.67 -11.46
CA LYS A 454 -14.24 -6.52 -12.25
C LYS A 454 -13.11 -5.78 -12.95
N ALA A 455 -11.95 -5.67 -12.31
CA ALA A 455 -10.74 -5.17 -12.97
C ALA A 455 -10.30 -6.13 -14.08
N MET A 456 -10.40 -7.46 -13.87
CA MET A 456 -10.19 -8.45 -14.93
C MET A 456 -11.17 -8.27 -16.09
N GLU A 457 -12.48 -8.13 -15.85
CA GLU A 457 -13.44 -7.89 -16.95
C GLU A 457 -13.13 -6.61 -17.73
N LYS A 458 -12.62 -5.56 -17.07
CA LYS A 458 -12.23 -4.30 -17.72
C LYS A 458 -10.93 -4.45 -18.53
N ILE A 459 -9.94 -5.18 -18.00
CA ILE A 459 -8.66 -5.43 -18.68
C ILE A 459 -8.83 -6.47 -19.80
N GLU A 460 -9.54 -7.57 -19.57
CA GLU A 460 -9.85 -8.59 -20.57
C GLU A 460 -10.70 -8.02 -21.71
N LYS A 461 -11.65 -7.11 -21.45
CA LYS A 461 -12.35 -6.38 -22.52
C LYS A 461 -11.40 -5.53 -23.36
N ASN A 462 -10.49 -4.80 -22.72
CA ASN A 462 -9.50 -3.98 -23.44
C ASN A 462 -8.51 -4.83 -24.26
N VAL A 463 -8.14 -6.03 -23.78
CA VAL A 463 -7.28 -6.98 -24.52
C VAL A 463 -8.03 -7.71 -25.65
N LEU A 464 -9.30 -8.05 -25.45
CA LEU A 464 -10.13 -8.69 -26.50
C LEU A 464 -10.49 -7.72 -27.62
N GLU A 465 -10.83 -6.46 -27.32
CA GLU A 465 -11.12 -5.42 -28.31
C GLU A 465 -9.91 -5.06 -29.19
N THR A 466 -8.69 -5.16 -28.64
CA THR A 466 -7.44 -4.94 -29.40
C THR A 466 -7.05 -6.15 -30.25
N SER A 467 -7.31 -7.39 -29.80
CA SER A 467 -7.05 -8.59 -30.60
C SER A 467 -7.94 -8.73 -31.84
N ALA A 468 -9.14 -8.13 -31.83
CA ALA A 468 -10.03 -8.09 -32.98
C ALA A 468 -9.56 -7.12 -34.08
N ALA A 469 -8.74 -6.13 -33.72
CA ALA A 469 -8.20 -5.12 -34.65
C ALA A 469 -6.89 -5.56 -35.34
N GLU A 470 -6.17 -6.55 -34.80
CA GLU A 470 -4.86 -7.01 -35.31
C GLU A 470 -4.88 -8.43 -35.91
N GLY A 471 -6.03 -8.89 -36.41
CA GLY A 471 -6.07 -10.09 -37.25
C GLY A 471 -5.37 -9.85 -38.60
N CYS A 472 -4.60 -10.82 -39.08
CA CYS A 472 -3.73 -10.79 -40.28
C CYS A 472 -4.37 -10.27 -41.60
N CYS A 473 -5.70 -10.06 -41.63
CA CYS A 473 -6.46 -9.57 -42.77
C CYS A 473 -7.34 -8.33 -42.48
N GLY A 474 -7.05 -7.57 -41.42
CA GLY A 474 -7.68 -6.27 -41.15
C GLY A 474 -9.09 -6.31 -40.52
N GLY A 475 -9.49 -7.47 -39.98
CA GLY A 475 -10.79 -7.66 -39.32
C GLY A 475 -11.91 -8.10 -40.27
N ALA A 476 -13.14 -8.13 -39.75
CA ALA A 476 -14.34 -8.52 -40.50
C ALA A 476 -14.72 -7.46 -41.56
N PRO A 477 -15.35 -7.85 -42.68
CA PRO A 477 -15.82 -6.89 -43.69
C PRO A 477 -16.90 -5.97 -43.12
N THR A 478 -16.95 -4.73 -43.62
CA THR A 478 -17.90 -3.72 -43.13
C THR A 478 -19.08 -3.48 -44.04
N ASP A 479 -18.92 -3.63 -45.36
CA ASP A 479 -19.89 -3.19 -46.36
C ASP A 479 -20.22 -4.26 -47.43
N ASN A 480 -19.46 -5.35 -47.52
CA ASN A 480 -19.67 -6.45 -48.47
C ASN A 480 -19.78 -7.82 -47.78
N GLU A 481 -21.00 -8.38 -47.71
CA GLU A 481 -21.28 -9.69 -47.10
C GLU A 481 -20.67 -10.88 -47.86
N GLU A 482 -20.21 -10.71 -49.11
CA GLU A 482 -19.52 -11.75 -49.89
C GLU A 482 -17.99 -11.75 -49.67
N ALA A 483 -17.47 -10.80 -48.89
CA ALA A 483 -16.05 -10.76 -48.52
C ALA A 483 -15.81 -11.56 -47.23
N CYS A 484 -14.67 -12.26 -47.15
CA CYS A 484 -14.32 -13.04 -45.94
C CYS A 484 -13.62 -12.20 -44.87
N CYS A 485 -12.99 -11.09 -45.27
CA CYS A 485 -12.28 -10.15 -44.41
C CYS A 485 -12.14 -8.80 -45.11
N LYS A 486 -11.75 -7.78 -44.35
CA LYS A 486 -11.62 -6.41 -44.84
C LYS A 486 -10.65 -6.26 -46.03
N LEU A 487 -9.56 -7.03 -46.03
CA LEU A 487 -8.62 -7.03 -47.16
C LEU A 487 -9.19 -7.65 -48.45
N ASP A 488 -10.07 -8.65 -48.32
CA ASP A 488 -10.77 -9.28 -49.45
C ASP A 488 -11.86 -8.36 -50.03
N GLU A 489 -12.50 -7.59 -49.15
CA GLU A 489 -13.45 -6.54 -49.51
C GLU A 489 -12.79 -5.42 -50.33
N GLU A 490 -11.64 -4.91 -49.87
CA GLU A 490 -10.86 -3.87 -50.57
C GLU A 490 -10.41 -4.35 -51.96
N LYS A 491 -9.89 -5.57 -52.09
CA LYS A 491 -9.45 -6.12 -53.38
C LYS A 491 -10.59 -6.35 -54.38
N LYS A 492 -11.76 -6.76 -53.90
CA LYS A 492 -12.96 -6.91 -54.76
C LYS A 492 -13.50 -5.56 -55.24
N ALA A 493 -13.41 -4.52 -54.41
CA ALA A 493 -13.79 -3.16 -54.80
C ALA A 493 -12.87 -2.59 -55.91
N GLU A 494 -11.62 -3.04 -55.96
CA GLU A 494 -10.64 -2.68 -57.00
C GLU A 494 -10.75 -3.54 -58.28
N GLY A 495 -11.67 -4.51 -58.33
CA GLY A 495 -11.89 -5.38 -59.49
C GLY A 495 -10.90 -6.54 -59.63
N GLU A 496 -10.11 -6.82 -58.60
CA GLU A 496 -9.22 -7.99 -58.56
C GLU A 496 -9.97 -9.25 -58.08
N ALA A 497 -9.47 -10.43 -58.47
CA ALA A 497 -9.92 -11.69 -57.88
C ALA A 497 -9.44 -11.73 -56.41
N GLY A 498 -10.37 -11.55 -55.48
CA GLY A 498 -10.10 -11.61 -54.04
C GLY A 498 -9.52 -12.95 -53.56
N CYS A 499 -9.29 -13.08 -52.26
CA CYS A 499 -8.81 -14.31 -51.62
C CYS A 499 -9.93 -15.37 -51.66
N GLY A 500 -9.99 -16.13 -52.75
CA GLY A 500 -11.02 -17.12 -53.02
C GLY A 500 -11.06 -18.26 -51.99
N CYS A 501 -11.92 -18.14 -50.98
CA CYS A 501 -12.18 -19.21 -50.00
C CYS A 501 -13.34 -20.14 -50.39
N ASN A 502 -13.83 -20.12 -51.64
CA ASN A 502 -14.80 -21.09 -52.14
C ASN A 502 -14.40 -21.62 -53.52
N SER A 503 -13.60 -22.68 -53.54
CA SER A 503 -13.49 -23.58 -54.69
C SER A 503 -13.94 -24.97 -54.28
N VAL A 504 -15.13 -25.38 -54.77
CA VAL A 504 -15.58 -26.77 -54.72
C VAL A 504 -14.77 -27.54 -55.78
N PRO A 505 -14.09 -28.65 -55.46
CA PRO A 505 -13.27 -29.34 -56.44
C PRO A 505 -14.14 -30.16 -57.40
N GLU A 506 -13.85 -30.02 -58.70
CA GLU A 506 -14.38 -30.86 -59.78
C GLU A 506 -13.96 -32.33 -59.60
N LYS A 507 -14.93 -33.22 -59.86
CA LYS A 507 -14.74 -34.68 -59.95
C LYS A 507 -13.90 -35.02 -61.18
N GLU A 508 -12.78 -35.73 -60.99
CA GLU A 508 -12.25 -36.64 -62.02
C GLU A 508 -11.89 -38.05 -61.48
N ARG A 509 -12.47 -39.00 -62.22
CA ARG A 509 -12.39 -40.47 -62.35
C ARG A 509 -11.37 -41.33 -61.60
N GLU A 510 -11.90 -42.52 -61.28
CA GLU A 510 -11.28 -43.76 -60.79
C GLU A 510 -9.99 -44.21 -61.50
N ALA A 511 -9.06 -44.79 -60.72
CA ALA A 511 -8.33 -45.99 -61.10
C ALA A 511 -7.87 -46.79 -59.85
N LYS A 512 -7.75 -48.11 -60.05
CA LYS A 512 -7.74 -49.22 -59.08
C LYS A 512 -6.38 -49.53 -58.42
N VAL A 513 -6.48 -50.03 -57.17
CA VAL A 513 -5.79 -51.19 -56.54
C VAL A 513 -4.25 -51.23 -56.51
N ALA A 514 -3.66 -51.29 -55.30
CA ALA A 514 -2.89 -52.44 -54.79
C ALA A 514 -2.42 -52.24 -53.34
N SER A 515 -2.45 -53.33 -52.58
CA SER A 515 -2.01 -53.52 -51.19
C SER A 515 -0.48 -53.58 -51.02
N CYS A 516 -0.01 -53.30 -49.80
CA CYS A 516 0.76 -54.21 -48.91
C CYS A 516 2.03 -53.60 -48.26
N CYS A 517 2.18 -53.95 -46.97
CA CYS A 517 3.29 -53.77 -46.01
C CYS A 517 3.55 -52.38 -45.42
#